data_AF-A0A926Q5V4-F1
#
_entry.id   AF-A0A926Q5V4-F1
#
_cell.length_a   1.000
_cell.length_b   1.000
_cell.length_c   1.000
_cell.angle_alpha   90.00
_cell.angle_beta   90.00
_cell.angle_gamma   90.00
#
_symmetry.space_group_name_H-M   'P 1'
#
loop_
_entity.id
_entity.type
_entity.pdbx_description
1 polymer ?
#
loop_
_entity_poly.entity_id
_entity_poly.type
_entity_poly.pdbx_seq_one_letter_code
_entity_poly.pdbx_strand_id
1 'polypeptide(L)'
;MKLKRKYWFKKDLTPSLSECTFQASNDINFSQFENLYSIGDLDRIIIYNKKINPRQKYRFVRFLIPPHNNGNISEMMFVTNKGEKLKGKLISSKSIKDNPTLDFGFDNNVLSFINIKKDAEPQWVGLDFGEKKELSEITFCPRTDKNDIWPGLRYELFYWNSGWKSIEKKIATTHTLDFNSPFSNGLYLLKCLDEGVEERIFTYENEKQVWW
;
A
#
# COMPACT_ATOMS: atom_id res chain seq x y z
N MET A 1 -21.43 10.01 6.90
CA MET A 1 -20.54 9.02 7.55
C MET A 1 -19.48 8.61 6.54
N LYS A 2 -18.22 9.00 6.76
CA LYS A 2 -17.10 8.63 5.89
C LYS A 2 -16.33 7.45 6.46
N LEU A 3 -16.47 6.28 5.85
CA LEU A 3 -15.86 5.03 6.28
C LEU A 3 -14.56 4.77 5.53
N LYS A 4 -13.55 4.27 6.25
CA LYS A 4 -12.19 4.02 5.73
C LYS A 4 -11.81 2.54 5.72
N ARG A 5 -12.46 1.71 6.53
CA ARG A 5 -12.16 0.29 6.71
C ARG A 5 -13.33 -0.48 7.32
N LYS A 6 -13.35 -1.80 7.17
CA LYS A 6 -14.38 -2.72 7.71
C LYS A 6 -13.98 -3.43 9.00
N TYR A 7 -12.72 -3.29 9.40
CA TYR A 7 -12.15 -3.91 10.60
C TYR A 7 -11.19 -2.93 11.30
N TRP A 8 -11.00 -3.07 12.61
CA TRP A 8 -10.07 -2.23 13.37
C TRP A 8 -8.63 -2.37 12.89
N PHE A 9 -7.87 -1.28 13.01
CA PHE A 9 -6.48 -1.24 12.59
C PHE A 9 -5.53 -1.59 13.73
N LYS A 10 -4.70 -2.63 13.56
CA LYS A 10 -3.65 -3.01 14.52
C LYS A 10 -2.36 -2.26 14.21
N LYS A 11 -2.19 -1.09 14.82
CA LYS A 11 -1.04 -0.18 14.57
C LYS A 11 0.33 -0.83 14.85
N ASP A 12 0.40 -1.74 15.82
CA ASP A 12 1.66 -2.37 16.24
C ASP A 12 2.17 -3.45 15.27
N LEU A 13 1.38 -3.83 14.25
CA LEU A 13 1.72 -4.92 13.33
C LEU A 13 2.35 -4.45 12.01
N THR A 14 2.47 -3.14 11.78
CA THR A 14 2.98 -2.61 10.51
C THR A 14 4.18 -1.70 10.74
N PRO A 15 5.40 -2.19 10.52
CA PRO A 15 6.61 -1.37 10.53
C PRO A 15 6.50 -0.26 9.49
N SER A 16 6.99 0.93 9.88
CA SER A 16 6.87 2.13 9.08
C SER A 16 7.69 2.04 7.80
N LEU A 17 7.07 2.36 6.66
CA LEU A 17 7.82 2.67 5.43
C LEU A 17 8.49 4.05 5.48
N SER A 18 8.31 4.81 6.57
CA SER A 18 8.94 6.11 6.74
C SER A 18 10.45 6.00 6.56
N GLU A 19 11.01 7.02 5.90
CA GLU A 19 12.41 7.14 5.52
C GLU A 19 12.89 6.16 4.42
N CYS A 20 12.05 5.21 4.00
CA CYS A 20 12.38 4.41 2.81
C CYS A 20 12.32 5.30 1.56
N THR A 21 13.18 5.02 0.58
CA THR A 21 13.30 5.85 -0.63
C THR A 21 13.28 5.04 -1.91
N PHE A 22 12.70 5.60 -2.96
CA PHE A 22 12.82 5.08 -4.31
C PHE A 22 13.91 5.87 -5.04
N GLN A 23 14.87 5.16 -5.60
CA GLN A 23 16.02 5.75 -6.27
C GLN A 23 16.18 5.15 -7.67
N ALA A 24 16.75 5.92 -8.58
CA ALA A 24 17.04 5.47 -9.93
C ALA A 24 18.49 5.75 -10.33
N SER A 25 19.06 4.88 -11.15
CA SER A 25 20.44 4.99 -11.61
C SER A 25 20.64 4.37 -13.00
N ASN A 26 21.73 4.78 -13.65
CA ASN A 26 22.26 4.13 -14.84
C ASN A 26 23.55 3.33 -14.53
N ASP A 27 23.93 3.25 -13.27
CA ASP A 27 25.00 2.41 -12.72
C ASP A 27 24.39 1.35 -11.78
N ILE A 28 24.72 0.08 -12.01
CA ILE A 28 24.21 -1.04 -11.22
C ILE A 28 24.64 -0.99 -9.75
N ASN A 29 25.76 -0.33 -9.45
CA ASN A 29 26.22 -0.15 -8.08
C ASN A 29 25.54 1.02 -7.37
N PHE A 30 24.73 1.81 -8.07
CA PHE A 30 24.12 3.05 -7.57
C PHE A 30 25.16 3.99 -6.92
N SER A 31 26.36 4.10 -7.49
CA SER A 31 27.37 5.09 -7.03
C SER A 31 26.94 6.52 -7.35
N GLN A 32 26.14 6.68 -8.40
CA GLN A 32 25.45 7.90 -8.79
C GLN A 32 23.97 7.57 -8.93
N PHE A 33 23.10 8.28 -8.22
CA PHE A 33 21.66 8.03 -8.26
C PHE A 33 20.86 9.31 -8.13
N GLU A 34 19.63 9.28 -8.63
CA GLU A 34 18.61 10.28 -8.33
C GLU A 34 17.65 9.70 -7.28
N ASN A 35 17.33 10.49 -6.25
CA ASN A 35 16.25 10.17 -5.34
C ASN A 35 14.92 10.59 -5.98
N LEU A 36 14.09 9.61 -6.35
CA LEU A 36 12.82 9.84 -7.02
C LEU A 36 11.70 10.20 -6.05
N TYR A 37 11.67 9.52 -4.90
CA TYR A 37 10.64 9.72 -3.90
C TYR A 37 11.09 9.23 -2.53
N SER A 38 10.86 10.04 -1.49
CA SER A 38 11.04 9.64 -0.09
C SER A 38 9.68 9.44 0.56
N ILE A 39 9.49 8.28 1.19
CA ILE A 39 8.27 7.97 1.92
C ILE A 39 8.35 8.64 3.30
N GLY A 40 7.39 9.50 3.61
CA GLY A 40 7.20 10.04 4.96
C GLY A 40 6.24 9.19 5.78
N ASP A 41 5.68 9.76 6.83
CA ASP A 41 4.67 9.06 7.61
C ASP A 41 3.39 8.83 6.80
N LEU A 42 2.87 7.60 6.88
CA LEU A 42 1.67 7.18 6.17
C LEU A 42 0.51 7.06 7.16
N ASP A 43 -0.56 7.81 6.90
CA ASP A 43 -1.77 7.80 7.74
C ASP A 43 -2.69 6.58 7.47
N ARG A 44 -2.44 5.86 6.37
CA ARG A 44 -3.30 4.77 5.88
C ARG A 44 -2.47 3.66 5.25
N ILE A 45 -3.09 2.48 5.14
CA ILE A 45 -2.50 1.32 4.48
C ILE A 45 -3.32 1.00 3.24
N ILE A 46 -3.03 1.75 2.18
CA ILE A 46 -3.70 1.68 0.87
C ILE A 46 -2.64 1.69 -0.24
N ILE A 47 -3.08 1.66 -1.49
CA ILE A 47 -2.19 1.93 -2.62
C ILE A 47 -1.94 3.44 -2.70
N TYR A 48 -0.67 3.80 -2.85
CA TYR A 48 -0.21 5.16 -3.10
C TYR A 48 0.29 5.28 -4.53
N ASN A 49 -0.21 6.27 -5.27
CA ASN A 49 0.31 6.63 -6.59
C ASN A 49 1.05 7.97 -6.46
N LYS A 50 2.34 7.99 -6.78
CA LYS A 50 3.20 9.16 -6.64
C LYS A 50 3.78 9.54 -7.99
N LYS A 51 3.30 10.67 -8.52
CA LYS A 51 3.91 11.31 -9.70
C LYS A 51 5.34 11.73 -9.36
N ILE A 52 6.24 11.45 -10.28
CA ILE A 52 7.66 11.79 -10.20
C ILE A 52 8.08 12.46 -11.51
N ASN A 53 9.13 13.28 -11.45
CA ASN A 53 9.70 13.93 -12.62
C ASN A 53 11.23 13.72 -12.64
N PRO A 54 11.70 12.51 -12.98
CA PRO A 54 13.13 12.21 -13.04
C PRO A 54 13.82 13.10 -14.07
N ARG A 55 15.09 13.43 -13.81
CA ARG A 55 15.88 14.30 -14.70
C ARG A 55 16.19 13.67 -16.06
N GLN A 56 16.12 12.35 -16.14
CA GLN A 56 16.44 11.58 -17.33
C GLN A 56 15.86 10.16 -17.29
N LYS A 57 16.09 9.39 -18.36
CA LYS A 57 15.77 7.96 -18.40
C LYS A 57 16.78 7.14 -17.58
N TYR A 58 16.29 6.10 -16.92
CA TYR A 58 17.05 5.24 -16.02
C TYR A 58 16.86 3.76 -16.36
N ARG A 59 17.93 2.98 -16.24
CA ARG A 59 17.90 1.52 -16.42
C ARG A 59 17.58 0.78 -15.12
N PHE A 60 18.08 1.28 -13.99
CA PHE A 60 17.93 0.65 -12.69
C PHE A 60 17.07 1.50 -11.78
N VAL A 61 16.21 0.84 -11.01
CA VAL A 61 15.47 1.43 -9.89
C VAL A 61 15.62 0.57 -8.66
N ARG A 62 15.63 1.18 -7.48
CA ARG A 62 15.61 0.45 -6.21
C ARG A 62 14.72 1.14 -5.19
N PHE A 63 14.11 0.33 -4.33
CA PHE A 63 13.54 0.70 -3.06
C PHE A 63 14.58 0.46 -1.97
N LEU A 64 15.09 1.54 -1.40
CA LEU A 64 16.11 1.57 -0.35
C LEU A 64 15.43 1.62 1.02
N ILE A 65 15.83 0.70 1.87
CA ILE A 65 15.35 0.51 3.23
C ILE A 65 16.48 0.95 4.17
N PRO A 66 16.27 1.98 5.00
CA PRO A 66 17.32 2.48 5.87
C PRO A 66 17.66 1.47 6.99
N PRO A 67 18.80 1.64 7.67
CA PRO A 67 19.14 0.89 8.88
C PRO A 67 17.99 0.80 9.87
N HIS A 68 17.88 -0.34 10.55
CA HIS A 68 16.88 -0.65 11.58
C HIS A 68 15.41 -0.61 11.10
N ASN A 69 15.19 -0.49 9.79
CA ASN A 69 13.91 -0.66 9.13
C ASN A 69 13.88 -2.02 8.39
N ASN A 70 12.68 -2.54 8.14
CA ASN A 70 12.44 -3.76 7.37
C ASN A 70 11.52 -3.52 6.16
N GLY A 71 11.14 -2.27 5.88
CA GLY A 71 10.55 -1.82 4.63
C GLY A 71 9.26 -2.51 4.23
N ASN A 72 8.50 -3.13 5.14
CA ASN A 72 7.27 -3.93 4.95
C ASN A 72 6.35 -3.42 3.83
N ILE A 73 6.69 -3.79 2.59
CA ILE A 73 6.04 -3.31 1.37
C ILE A 73 5.41 -4.52 0.69
N SER A 74 4.12 -4.37 0.35
CA SER A 74 3.35 -5.38 -0.35
C SER A 74 3.59 -5.33 -1.84
N GLU A 75 3.58 -4.12 -2.42
CA GLU A 75 3.60 -3.96 -3.87
C GLU A 75 4.38 -2.71 -4.26
N MET A 76 5.09 -2.78 -5.38
CA MET A 76 5.77 -1.68 -6.04
C MET A 76 5.59 -1.81 -7.55
N MET A 77 5.35 -0.68 -8.21
CA MET A 77 5.19 -0.63 -9.65
C MET A 77 5.69 0.70 -10.17
N PHE A 78 6.42 0.64 -11.29
CA PHE A 78 7.00 1.80 -11.95
C PHE A 78 6.28 2.01 -13.27
N VAL A 79 5.86 3.25 -13.55
CA VAL A 79 4.95 3.54 -14.66
C VAL A 79 5.51 4.65 -15.55
N THR A 80 5.42 4.44 -16.88
CA THR A 80 5.83 5.45 -17.88
C THR A 80 4.78 6.55 -18.01
N ASN A 81 5.13 7.65 -18.66
CA ASN A 81 4.20 8.76 -18.94
C ASN A 81 2.96 8.34 -19.77
N LYS A 82 3.05 7.21 -20.49
CA LYS A 82 1.95 6.60 -21.24
C LYS A 82 1.05 5.67 -20.41
N GLY A 83 1.34 5.52 -19.11
CA GLY A 83 0.61 4.60 -18.24
C GLY A 83 1.06 3.14 -18.34
N GLU A 84 2.17 2.85 -19.01
CA GLU A 84 2.69 1.49 -19.15
C GLU A 84 3.40 1.05 -17.86
N LYS A 85 3.02 -0.10 -17.33
CA LYS A 85 3.66 -0.73 -16.17
C LYS A 85 4.97 -1.39 -16.59
N LEU A 86 6.09 -0.95 -16.02
CA LEU A 86 7.41 -1.47 -16.34
C LEU A 86 7.68 -2.79 -15.62
N LYS A 87 8.35 -3.69 -16.32
CA LYS A 87 8.89 -4.95 -15.79
C LYS A 87 10.41 -4.95 -15.96
N GLY A 88 11.09 -5.71 -15.12
CA GLY A 88 12.54 -5.86 -15.17
C GLY A 88 13.01 -7.11 -14.45
N LYS A 89 14.31 -7.37 -14.53
CA LYS A 89 14.97 -8.41 -13.75
C LYS A 89 15.13 -7.92 -12.30
N LEU A 90 14.71 -8.74 -11.34
CA LEU A 90 14.87 -8.45 -9.92
C LEU A 90 16.36 -8.34 -9.56
N ILE A 91 16.70 -7.28 -8.82
CA ILE A 91 18.02 -7.02 -8.25
C ILE A 91 17.88 -6.62 -6.78
N SER A 92 18.91 -6.85 -5.97
CA SER A 92 18.87 -6.52 -4.54
C SER A 92 20.27 -6.32 -3.95
N SER A 93 20.31 -5.83 -2.71
CA SER A 93 21.53 -5.87 -1.90
C SER A 93 21.96 -7.32 -1.63
N LYS A 94 23.27 -7.51 -1.45
CA LYS A 94 23.87 -8.83 -1.19
C LYS A 94 23.32 -9.51 0.06
N SER A 95 22.97 -8.72 1.09
CA SER A 95 22.46 -9.20 2.38
C SER A 95 21.10 -9.89 2.29
N ILE A 96 20.28 -9.57 1.28
CA ILE A 96 18.92 -10.12 1.13
C ILE A 96 18.73 -10.92 -0.16
N LYS A 97 19.79 -11.15 -0.94
CA LYS A 97 19.71 -11.73 -2.30
C LYS A 97 18.99 -13.08 -2.40
N ASP A 98 19.07 -13.90 -1.35
CA ASP A 98 18.49 -15.25 -1.31
C ASP A 98 17.14 -15.24 -0.56
N ASN A 99 16.57 -14.06 -0.25
CA ASN A 99 15.28 -13.96 0.42
C ASN A 99 14.15 -14.35 -0.56
N PRO A 100 13.31 -15.34 -0.21
CA PRO A 100 12.29 -15.87 -1.12
C PRO A 100 11.05 -14.98 -1.27
N THR A 101 11.01 -13.81 -0.64
CA THR A 101 9.86 -12.89 -0.67
C THR A 101 10.14 -11.61 -1.46
N LEU A 102 11.32 -11.45 -2.07
CA LEU A 102 11.66 -10.21 -2.77
C LEU A 102 10.76 -9.94 -3.99
N ASP A 103 10.32 -11.00 -4.66
CA ASP A 103 9.43 -10.94 -5.81
C ASP A 103 8.00 -10.56 -5.43
N PHE A 104 7.60 -10.74 -4.17
CA PHE A 104 6.29 -10.34 -3.67
C PHE A 104 6.05 -8.84 -3.82
N GLY A 105 7.10 -8.02 -3.75
CA GLY A 105 6.96 -6.59 -4.04
C GLY A 105 6.62 -6.26 -5.50
N PHE A 106 6.50 -7.23 -6.39
CA PHE A 106 6.26 -7.06 -7.82
C PHE A 106 5.28 -8.10 -8.42
N ASP A 107 4.57 -8.86 -7.58
CA ASP A 107 3.75 -10.00 -8.01
C ASP A 107 2.29 -9.61 -8.35
N ASN A 108 1.92 -8.34 -8.21
CA ASN A 108 0.55 -7.81 -8.34
C ASN A 108 -0.44 -8.37 -7.31
N ASN A 109 0.03 -8.78 -6.13
CA ASN A 109 -0.78 -9.21 -5.01
C ASN A 109 -0.45 -8.43 -3.73
N VAL A 110 -1.33 -7.49 -3.38
CA VAL A 110 -1.16 -6.65 -2.17
C VAL A 110 -1.17 -7.44 -0.84
N LEU A 111 -1.60 -8.72 -0.84
CA LEU A 111 -1.62 -9.55 0.38
C LEU A 111 -0.30 -10.31 0.62
N SER A 112 0.54 -10.48 -0.41
CA SER A 112 1.94 -10.87 -0.22
C SER A 112 2.77 -9.62 0.07
N PHE A 113 3.92 -9.80 0.73
CA PHE A 113 4.79 -8.69 1.09
C PHE A 113 6.24 -9.12 1.27
N ILE A 114 7.16 -8.20 0.98
CA ILE A 114 8.57 -8.40 1.22
C ILE A 114 8.81 -8.48 2.73
N ASN A 115 9.33 -9.62 3.19
CA ASN A 115 9.63 -9.88 4.59
C ASN A 115 11.14 -10.02 4.80
N ILE A 116 11.78 -8.91 5.13
CA ILE A 116 13.20 -8.86 5.49
C ILE A 116 13.38 -8.55 6.99
N LYS A 117 14.51 -8.97 7.55
CA LYS A 117 14.87 -8.62 8.92
C LYS A 117 15.50 -7.23 8.94
N LYS A 118 15.26 -6.49 10.03
CA LYS A 118 15.98 -5.25 10.30
C LYS A 118 17.48 -5.54 10.37
N ASP A 119 18.27 -4.63 9.81
CA ASP A 119 19.73 -4.74 9.74
C ASP A 119 20.38 -3.42 10.18
N ALA A 120 21.64 -3.44 10.59
CA ALA A 120 22.38 -2.23 10.91
C ALA A 120 22.82 -1.48 9.65
N GLU A 121 22.92 -2.19 8.52
CA GLU A 121 23.23 -1.61 7.22
C GLU A 121 21.97 -1.45 6.35
N PRO A 122 21.93 -0.47 5.44
CA PRO A 122 20.81 -0.32 4.52
C PRO A 122 20.66 -1.53 3.61
N GLN A 123 19.42 -1.93 3.37
CA GLN A 123 19.05 -3.02 2.48
C GLN A 123 18.23 -2.46 1.32
N TRP A 124 18.22 -3.13 0.16
CA TRP A 124 17.42 -2.65 -0.96
C TRP A 124 17.04 -3.75 -1.93
N VAL A 125 15.92 -3.55 -2.61
CA VAL A 125 15.37 -4.39 -3.68
C VAL A 125 14.98 -3.50 -4.85
N GLY A 126 15.05 -4.00 -6.08
CA GLY A 126 14.85 -3.18 -7.25
C GLY A 126 14.72 -3.98 -8.53
N LEU A 127 14.70 -3.25 -9.65
CA LEU A 127 14.60 -3.80 -11.00
C LEU A 127 15.71 -3.26 -11.89
N ASP A 128 16.32 -4.15 -12.67
CA ASP A 128 17.02 -3.82 -13.91
C ASP A 128 16.03 -3.94 -15.07
N PHE A 129 15.68 -2.83 -15.70
CA PHE A 129 14.78 -2.82 -16.86
C PHE A 129 15.42 -3.36 -18.15
N GLY A 130 16.72 -3.68 -18.14
CA GLY A 130 17.50 -4.12 -19.30
C GLY A 130 17.95 -2.97 -20.22
N GLU A 131 17.15 -1.90 -20.28
CA GLU A 131 17.42 -0.67 -21.03
C GLU A 131 16.95 0.56 -20.25
N LYS A 132 17.32 1.76 -20.72
CA LYS A 132 16.90 3.01 -20.07
C LYS A 132 15.41 3.26 -20.34
N LYS A 133 14.61 3.34 -19.28
CA LYS A 133 13.17 3.64 -19.34
C LYS A 133 12.88 5.05 -18.83
N GLU A 134 11.81 5.62 -19.36
CA GLU A 134 11.21 6.83 -18.80
C GLU A 134 10.29 6.45 -17.65
N LEU A 135 10.36 7.22 -16.56
CA LEU A 135 9.57 7.01 -15.35
C LEU A 135 8.74 8.27 -15.09
N SER A 136 7.47 8.10 -14.71
CA SER A 136 6.57 9.22 -14.43
C SER A 136 5.75 9.03 -13.15
N GLU A 137 5.61 7.79 -12.70
CA GLU A 137 4.89 7.47 -11.48
C GLU A 137 5.49 6.23 -10.80
N ILE A 138 5.45 6.26 -9.46
CA ILE A 138 5.69 5.10 -8.60
C ILE A 138 4.38 4.80 -7.90
N THR A 139 3.89 3.59 -8.09
CA THR A 139 2.79 3.02 -7.32
C THR A 139 3.39 2.10 -6.26
N PHE A 140 2.93 2.21 -5.02
CA PHE A 140 3.33 1.27 -3.98
C PHE A 140 2.22 1.02 -2.95
N CYS A 141 2.27 -0.14 -2.30
CA CYS A 141 1.38 -0.49 -1.21
C CYS A 141 2.20 -0.95 0.00
N PRO A 142 2.05 -0.33 1.19
CA PRO A 142 2.60 -0.89 2.41
C PRO A 142 1.93 -2.23 2.73
N ARG A 143 2.58 -3.05 3.56
CA ARG A 143 2.00 -4.30 4.04
C ARG A 143 0.58 -4.08 4.56
N THR A 144 -0.38 -4.79 3.97
CA THR A 144 -1.80 -4.61 4.25
C THR A 144 -2.49 -5.92 4.60
N ASP A 145 -3.53 -5.83 5.43
CA ASP A 145 -4.51 -6.90 5.68
C ASP A 145 -5.74 -6.76 4.76
N LYS A 146 -5.74 -5.76 3.88
CA LYS A 146 -6.81 -5.42 2.95
C LYS A 146 -8.16 -5.15 3.64
N ASN A 147 -8.15 -4.76 4.91
CA ASN A 147 -9.36 -4.37 5.65
C ASN A 147 -9.79 -2.91 5.43
N ASP A 148 -8.95 -2.09 4.79
CA ASP A 148 -9.34 -0.80 4.23
C ASP A 148 -10.41 -0.94 3.13
N ILE A 149 -11.03 0.17 2.74
CA ILE A 149 -11.89 0.19 1.56
C ILE A 149 -11.01 0.12 0.30
N TRP A 150 -11.36 -0.74 -0.65
CA TRP A 150 -10.66 -0.93 -1.91
C TRP A 150 -11.55 -0.59 -3.11
N PRO A 151 -11.09 0.29 -4.02
CA PRO A 151 -11.81 0.58 -5.25
C PRO A 151 -12.15 -0.70 -6.05
N GLY A 152 -13.34 -0.72 -6.63
CA GLY A 152 -13.88 -1.84 -7.41
C GLY A 152 -14.67 -2.85 -6.61
N LEU A 153 -14.54 -2.88 -5.27
CA LEU A 153 -15.30 -3.81 -4.42
C LEU A 153 -16.64 -3.23 -3.97
N ARG A 154 -17.59 -4.12 -3.73
CA ARG A 154 -18.94 -3.86 -3.24
C ARG A 154 -18.96 -3.98 -1.72
N TYR A 155 -19.58 -2.99 -1.10
CA TYR A 155 -19.77 -2.93 0.34
C TYR A 155 -21.22 -2.68 0.68
N GLU A 156 -21.65 -3.20 1.82
CA GLU A 156 -22.99 -2.98 2.38
C GLU A 156 -22.88 -2.52 3.83
N LEU A 157 -23.50 -1.38 4.13
CA LEU A 157 -23.57 -0.84 5.48
C LEU A 157 -24.86 -1.33 6.15
N PHE A 158 -24.72 -1.86 7.36
CA PHE A 158 -25.82 -2.28 8.21
C PHE A 158 -25.88 -1.42 9.48
N TYR A 159 -27.08 -1.26 10.03
CA TYR A 159 -27.31 -0.73 11.37
C TYR A 159 -28.03 -1.76 12.24
N TRP A 160 -27.81 -1.70 13.55
CA TRP A 160 -28.50 -2.54 14.51
C TRP A 160 -29.84 -1.92 14.95
N ASN A 161 -30.93 -2.65 14.74
CA ASN A 161 -32.25 -2.35 15.28
C ASN A 161 -33.03 -3.66 15.47
N SER A 162 -32.89 -4.27 16.66
CA SER A 162 -33.39 -5.61 16.98
C SER A 162 -32.97 -6.66 15.94
N GLY A 163 -31.74 -6.53 15.44
CA GLY A 163 -31.21 -7.28 14.31
C GLY A 163 -30.48 -6.35 13.31
N TRP A 164 -29.66 -6.93 12.45
CA TRP A 164 -28.96 -6.19 11.40
C TRP A 164 -29.92 -5.82 10.27
N LYS A 165 -29.97 -4.52 9.95
CA LYS A 165 -30.77 -3.97 8.86
C LYS A 165 -29.86 -3.28 7.85
N SER A 166 -30.02 -3.61 6.58
CA SER A 166 -29.26 -2.98 5.50
C SER A 166 -29.65 -1.51 5.36
N ILE A 167 -28.66 -0.63 5.21
CA ILE A 167 -28.85 0.78 4.90
C ILE A 167 -28.68 0.99 3.41
N GLU A 168 -27.51 0.64 2.87
CA GLU A 168 -27.14 0.96 1.51
C GLU A 168 -25.99 0.05 1.02
N LYS A 169 -26.01 -0.28 -0.27
CA LYS A 169 -24.93 -0.98 -0.98
C LYS A 169 -24.19 0.00 -1.90
N LYS A 170 -22.86 -0.05 -1.92
CA LYS A 170 -22.02 0.79 -2.79
C LYS A 170 -20.89 0.01 -3.41
N ILE A 171 -20.52 0.36 -4.63
CA ILE A 171 -19.20 0.02 -5.20
C ILE A 171 -18.25 1.15 -4.81
N ALA A 172 -17.13 0.80 -4.17
CA ALA A 172 -16.11 1.78 -3.84
C ALA A 172 -15.41 2.27 -5.12
N THR A 173 -15.35 3.59 -5.31
CA THR A 173 -14.55 4.21 -6.39
C THR A 173 -13.22 4.76 -5.88
N THR A 174 -13.10 4.90 -4.56
CA THR A 174 -11.90 5.37 -3.85
C THR A 174 -11.66 4.49 -2.64
N HIS A 175 -10.58 4.75 -1.89
CA HIS A 175 -10.34 4.09 -0.60
C HIS A 175 -11.22 4.60 0.54
N THR A 176 -12.37 5.22 0.27
CA THR A 176 -13.36 5.63 1.26
C THR A 176 -14.77 5.44 0.73
N LEU A 177 -15.73 5.26 1.64
CA LEU A 177 -17.16 5.27 1.32
C LEU A 177 -17.87 6.32 2.15
N ASP A 178 -18.69 7.13 1.50
CA ASP A 178 -19.54 8.12 2.14
C ASP A 178 -20.97 7.61 2.17
N PHE A 179 -21.54 7.44 3.37
CA PHE A 179 -22.92 7.04 3.60
C PHE A 179 -23.71 8.16 4.27
N ASN A 180 -24.97 8.32 3.85
CA ASN A 180 -25.93 9.16 4.55
C ASN A 180 -26.61 8.30 5.62
N SER A 181 -26.13 8.34 6.86
CA SER A 181 -26.82 7.64 7.95
C SER A 181 -27.94 8.53 8.48
N PRO A 182 -29.20 8.04 8.51
CA PRO A 182 -30.29 8.76 9.14
C PRO A 182 -30.26 8.68 10.68
N PHE A 183 -29.33 7.92 11.27
CA PHE A 183 -29.30 7.67 12.72
C PHE A 183 -28.02 8.21 13.37
N SER A 184 -28.18 9.03 14.42
CA SER A 184 -27.08 9.37 15.34
C SER A 184 -26.92 8.27 16.40
N ASN A 185 -25.67 7.91 16.74
CA ASN A 185 -25.33 6.96 17.83
C ASN A 185 -25.81 5.51 17.65
N GLY A 186 -25.85 5.01 16.40
CA GLY A 186 -26.15 3.60 16.10
C GLY A 186 -24.92 2.68 16.19
N LEU A 187 -25.17 1.38 16.37
CA LEU A 187 -24.17 0.34 16.12
C LEU A 187 -24.23 -0.08 14.66
N TYR A 188 -23.09 -0.04 13.98
CA TYR A 188 -22.96 -0.29 12.56
C TYR A 188 -22.06 -1.49 12.28
N LEU A 189 -22.27 -2.10 11.11
CA LEU A 189 -21.42 -3.14 10.56
C LEU A 189 -21.24 -2.87 9.06
N LEU A 190 -19.99 -2.84 8.60
CA LEU A 190 -19.68 -2.71 7.18
C LEU A 190 -19.16 -4.05 6.67
N LYS A 191 -19.82 -4.59 5.64
CA LYS A 191 -19.45 -5.87 5.02
C LYS A 191 -18.86 -5.61 3.63
N CYS A 192 -17.78 -6.32 3.28
CA CYS A 192 -17.37 -6.44 1.88
C CYS A 192 -18.12 -7.64 1.29
N LEU A 193 -18.73 -7.47 0.13
CA LEU A 193 -19.56 -8.51 -0.49
C LEU A 193 -18.78 -9.40 -1.46
N ASP A 194 -17.53 -9.06 -1.77
CA ASP A 194 -16.72 -9.75 -2.78
C ASP A 194 -15.60 -10.59 -2.15
N GLU A 195 -15.00 -10.14 -1.05
CA GLU A 195 -13.83 -10.77 -0.46
C GLU A 195 -13.65 -10.44 1.03
N GLY A 196 -12.89 -11.30 1.71
CA GLY A 196 -12.58 -11.18 3.13
C GLY A 196 -13.79 -11.48 4.03
N VAL A 197 -13.54 -11.98 5.24
CA VAL A 197 -14.59 -12.30 6.23
C VAL A 197 -14.42 -11.53 7.54
N GLU A 198 -13.29 -10.85 7.71
CA GLU A 198 -13.05 -10.02 8.89
C GLU A 198 -13.93 -8.77 8.85
N GLU A 199 -14.83 -8.66 9.82
CA GLU A 199 -15.76 -7.55 9.95
C GLU A 199 -15.89 -7.23 11.43
N ARG A 200 -15.95 -5.94 11.77
CA ARG A 200 -16.09 -5.51 13.16
C ARG A 200 -17.20 -4.49 13.26
N ILE A 201 -18.01 -4.65 14.29
CA ILE A 201 -19.00 -3.66 14.66
C ILE A 201 -18.30 -2.36 15.10
N PHE A 202 -18.93 -1.23 14.83
CA PHE A 202 -18.42 0.07 15.23
C PHE A 202 -19.56 1.05 15.51
N THR A 203 -19.31 2.03 16.38
CA THR A 203 -20.08 3.26 16.45
C THR A 203 -19.39 4.34 15.60
N TYR A 204 -20.14 5.35 15.17
CA TYR A 204 -19.60 6.48 14.40
C TYR A 204 -19.76 7.77 15.18
N GLU A 205 -18.66 8.23 15.77
CA GLU A 205 -18.63 9.33 16.74
C GLU A 205 -17.56 10.33 16.31
N ASN A 206 -17.86 11.63 16.37
CA ASN A 206 -16.91 12.70 15.99
C ASN A 206 -16.24 12.45 14.63
N GLU A 207 -17.05 12.04 13.65
CA GLU A 207 -16.63 11.70 12.28
C GLU A 207 -15.65 10.52 12.16
N LYS A 208 -15.57 9.67 13.18
CA LYS A 208 -14.63 8.53 13.24
C LYS A 208 -15.35 7.23 13.58
N GLN A 209 -14.80 6.12 13.05
CA GLN A 209 -15.20 4.77 13.42
C GLN A 209 -14.57 4.42 14.79
N VAL A 210 -15.40 4.02 15.75
CA VAL A 210 -15.00 3.55 17.08
C VAL A 210 -15.37 2.06 17.20
N TRP A 211 -14.38 1.20 17.40
CA TRP A 211 -14.52 -0.26 17.28
C TRP A 211 -14.91 -0.93 18.60
N TRP A 212 -15.73 -1.98 18.53
CA TRP A 212 -16.21 -2.78 19.68
C TRP A 212 -16.00 -4.28 19.46
#